data_AF-E1WT46-F1
#
_entry.id   AF-E1WT46-F1
#
_cell.length_a   1.000
_cell.length_b   1.000
_cell.length_c   1.000
_cell.angle_alpha   90.00
_cell.angle_beta   90.00
_cell.angle_gamma   90.00
#
_symmetry.space_group_name_H-M   'P 1'
#
loop_
_entity.id
_entity.type
_entity.pdbx_description
1 polymer ?
#
loop_
_entity_poly.entity_id
_entity_poly.type
_entity_poly.pdbx_seq_one_letter_code
_entity_poly.pdbx_strand_id
1 'polypeptide(L)'
;MDRGGENEVFHDGNVSVVKLNDFEYAGDDLENFFIRIAAHNKFFGNVPYQMIGFAYNSQQEFCAVLVQPYILAEREATEDEIAAYMQALGFEMDYYDEYHNSDYEVFDAVPNNVLYGIDGNLYFIDTQIRLRS
;
A
#
# COMPACT_ATOMS: atom_id res chain seq x y z
N MET A 1 -3.26 12.81 -11.60
CA MET A 1 -4.13 12.22 -10.57
C MET A 1 -4.04 10.73 -10.85
N ASP A 2 -3.19 10.04 -10.10
CA ASP A 2 -3.16 8.58 -10.13
C ASP A 2 -4.29 8.08 -9.23
N ARG A 3 -4.94 7.01 -9.66
CA ARG A 3 -6.06 6.39 -8.93
C ARG A 3 -5.76 4.90 -8.79
N GLY A 4 -5.61 4.44 -7.55
CA GLY A 4 -5.93 3.06 -7.18
C GLY A 4 -7.45 2.92 -7.07
N GLY A 5 -7.97 1.70 -6.90
CA GLY A 5 -9.42 1.48 -6.77
C GLY A 5 -10.06 2.36 -5.70
N GLU A 6 -9.43 2.43 -4.53
CA GLU A 6 -9.97 3.09 -3.33
C GLU A 6 -9.34 4.46 -3.00
N ASN A 7 -8.29 4.87 -3.72
CA ASN A 7 -7.45 6.02 -3.34
C ASN A 7 -7.51 7.18 -4.34
N GLU A 8 -7.93 8.36 -3.89
CA GLU A 8 -7.66 9.62 -4.60
C GLU A 8 -6.32 10.21 -4.09
N VAL A 9 -5.31 10.28 -4.97
CA VAL A 9 -3.93 10.65 -4.61
C VAL A 9 -3.58 12.07 -5.04
N PHE A 10 -3.10 12.88 -4.09
CA PHE A 10 -2.63 14.25 -4.30
C PHE A 10 -1.15 14.38 -3.92
N HIS A 11 -0.41 15.18 -4.69
CA HIS A 11 0.95 15.57 -4.34
C HIS A 11 0.93 16.93 -3.64
N ASP A 12 1.54 17.02 -2.45
CA ASP A 12 1.54 18.25 -1.67
C ASP A 12 2.57 19.29 -2.15
N GLY A 13 3.41 18.94 -3.13
CA GLY A 13 4.47 19.78 -3.67
C GLY A 13 5.79 19.72 -2.91
N ASN A 14 5.91 18.87 -1.88
CA ASN A 14 7.09 18.70 -1.06
C ASN A 14 7.67 17.27 -1.18
N VAL A 15 7.34 16.41 -0.21
CA VAL A 15 8.00 15.12 0.05
C VAL A 15 6.99 14.03 0.36
N SER A 16 5.69 14.30 0.20
CA SER A 16 4.62 13.38 0.58
C SER A 16 3.46 13.39 -0.43
N VAL A 17 2.73 12.29 -0.45
CA VAL A 17 1.44 12.17 -1.10
C VAL A 17 0.34 12.04 -0.06
N VAL A 18 -0.83 12.61 -0.37
CA VAL A 18 -2.06 12.46 0.42
C VAL A 18 -2.98 11.51 -0.31
N LYS A 19 -3.46 10.48 0.38
CA LYS A 19 -4.46 9.54 -0.12
C LYS A 19 -5.77 9.73 0.64
N LEU A 20 -6.86 9.92 -0.09
CA LEU A 20 -8.22 9.80 0.45
C LEU A 20 -8.70 8.37 0.20
N ASN A 21 -8.73 7.55 1.25
CA ASN A 21 -9.17 6.16 1.21
C ASN A 21 -10.62 6.06 1.66
N ASP A 22 -11.51 5.59 0.80
CA ASP A 22 -12.96 5.51 1.02
C ASP A 22 -13.43 4.23 1.74
N PHE A 23 -12.50 3.41 2.21
CA PHE A 23 -12.76 2.14 2.89
C PHE A 23 -13.37 1.04 2.01
N GLU A 24 -13.34 1.13 0.68
CA GLU A 24 -13.91 0.11 -0.22
C GLU A 24 -13.43 -1.32 0.13
N TYR A 25 -12.16 -1.46 0.49
CA TYR A 25 -11.55 -2.74 0.89
C TYR A 25 -11.54 -3.02 2.41
N ALA A 26 -12.20 -2.20 3.24
CA ALA A 26 -12.28 -2.47 4.68
C ALA A 26 -13.25 -3.63 5.00
N GLY A 27 -14.16 -3.97 4.08
CA GLY A 27 -15.25 -4.91 4.32
C GLY A 27 -16.24 -4.36 5.35
N ASP A 28 -16.98 -5.25 6.02
CA ASP A 28 -17.99 -4.88 7.01
C ASP A 28 -17.39 -4.38 8.35
N ASP A 29 -16.08 -4.56 8.55
CA ASP A 29 -15.39 -4.24 9.79
C ASP A 29 -14.23 -3.26 9.59
N LEU A 30 -14.37 -2.07 10.15
CA LEU A 30 -13.36 -1.01 10.09
C LEU A 30 -12.06 -1.40 10.82
N GLU A 31 -12.07 -2.41 11.70
CA GLU A 31 -10.86 -2.94 12.32
C GLU A 31 -9.85 -3.43 11.26
N ASN A 32 -10.34 -4.03 10.17
CA ASN A 32 -9.48 -4.48 9.06
C ASN A 32 -8.71 -3.33 8.42
N PHE A 33 -9.31 -2.14 8.32
CA PHE A 33 -8.63 -0.96 7.80
C PHE A 33 -7.42 -0.56 8.65
N PHE A 34 -7.56 -0.56 9.98
CA PHE A 34 -6.45 -0.22 10.88
C PHE A 34 -5.40 -1.32 10.93
N ILE A 35 -5.82 -2.59 10.88
CA ILE A 35 -4.91 -3.74 10.75
C ILE A 35 -4.08 -3.61 9.48
N ARG A 36 -4.69 -3.24 8.35
CA ARG A 36 -3.98 -3.03 7.08
C ARG A 36 -2.89 -1.97 7.20
N ILE A 37 -3.20 -0.81 7.81
CA ILE A 37 -2.20 0.25 8.04
C ILE A 37 -1.06 -0.25 8.91
N ALA A 38 -1.37 -0.94 10.01
CA ALA A 38 -0.36 -1.47 10.93
C ALA A 38 0.52 -2.53 10.26
N ALA A 39 -0.09 -3.44 9.49
CA ALA A 39 0.62 -4.49 8.76
C ALA A 39 1.49 -3.91 7.64
N HIS A 40 0.99 -2.94 6.88
CA HIS A 40 1.77 -2.21 5.87
C HIS A 40 3.01 -1.59 6.52
N ASN A 41 2.85 -0.85 7.61
CA ASN A 41 3.97 -0.19 8.27
C ASN A 41 4.97 -1.18 8.89
N LYS A 42 4.53 -2.39 9.23
CA LYS A 42 5.39 -3.47 9.73
C LYS A 42 6.29 -4.04 8.62
N PHE A 43 5.74 -4.32 7.43
CA PHE A 43 6.47 -5.00 6.36
C PHE A 43 7.10 -4.05 5.34
N PHE A 44 6.49 -2.88 5.13
CA PHE A 44 6.86 -1.87 4.13
C PHE A 44 7.16 -0.51 4.80
N GLY A 45 7.87 -0.57 5.93
CA GLY A 45 8.14 0.58 6.81
C GLY A 45 9.06 1.65 6.22
N ASN A 46 9.63 1.43 5.03
CA ASN A 46 10.36 2.43 4.25
C ASN A 46 9.43 3.40 3.49
N VAL A 47 8.12 3.11 3.42
CA VAL A 47 7.10 3.99 2.85
C VAL A 47 5.80 3.92 3.67
N PRO A 48 5.85 4.34 4.94
CA PRO A 48 4.76 4.11 5.89
C PRO A 48 3.54 4.97 5.57
N TYR A 49 2.37 4.44 5.92
CA TYR A 49 1.14 5.21 6.04
C TYR A 49 1.03 5.89 7.40
N GLN A 50 0.65 7.16 7.38
CA GLN A 50 0.21 7.91 8.54
C GLN A 50 -1.21 8.42 8.33
N MET A 51 -2.14 7.99 9.19
CA MET A 51 -3.48 8.57 9.20
C MET A 51 -3.47 9.92 9.90
N ILE A 52 -3.95 10.97 9.24
CA ILE A 52 -3.96 12.34 9.75
C ILE A 52 -5.36 12.89 10.02
N GLY A 53 -6.41 12.18 9.62
CA GLY A 53 -7.79 12.59 9.88
C GLY A 53 -8.79 11.98 8.90
N PHE A 54 -9.88 12.70 8.69
CA PHE A 54 -10.96 12.32 7.78
C PHE A 54 -11.33 13.52 6.89
N ALA A 55 -11.79 13.23 5.68
CA ALA A 55 -12.26 14.24 4.73
C ALA A 55 -13.33 13.63 3.81
N TYR A 56 -13.93 14.48 2.97
CA TYR A 56 -14.74 14.01 1.85
C TYR A 56 -13.94 14.10 0.56
N ASN A 57 -13.97 13.05 -0.26
CA ASN A 57 -13.35 13.07 -1.59
C ASN A 57 -14.17 13.90 -2.59
N SER A 58 -13.69 13.96 -3.83
CA SER A 58 -14.36 14.69 -4.92
C SER A 58 -15.78 14.18 -5.23
N GLN A 59 -16.11 12.95 -4.86
CA GLN A 59 -17.43 12.30 -5.02
C GLN A 59 -18.34 12.44 -3.78
N GLN A 60 -17.90 13.17 -2.75
CA GLN A 60 -18.61 13.31 -1.45
C GLN A 60 -18.66 12.02 -0.63
N GLU A 61 -17.72 11.09 -0.83
CA GLU A 61 -17.57 9.89 0.00
C GLU A 61 -16.70 10.21 1.22
N PHE A 62 -17.04 9.62 2.37
CA PHE A 62 -16.29 9.80 3.61
C PHE A 62 -15.02 8.96 3.59
N CYS A 63 -13.86 9.61 3.73
CA CYS A 63 -12.57 8.97 3.58
C CYS A 63 -11.68 9.14 4.82
N ALA A 64 -10.84 8.15 5.08
CA ALA A 64 -9.63 8.35 5.88
C ALA A 64 -8.61 9.13 5.05
N VAL A 65 -7.95 10.10 5.68
CA VAL A 65 -6.84 10.85 5.07
C VAL A 65 -5.53 10.22 5.52
N LEU A 66 -4.82 9.60 4.58
CA LEU A 66 -3.51 9.02 4.79
C LEU A 66 -2.44 9.90 4.14
N VAL A 67 -1.28 10.00 4.80
CA VAL A 67 -0.06 10.58 4.23
C VAL A 67 0.96 9.46 4.08
N GLN A 68 1.66 9.46 2.96
CA GLN A 68 2.75 8.54 2.66
C GLN A 68 3.91 9.34 2.04
N PRO A 69 5.18 8.98 2.27
CA PRO A 69 6.30 9.62 1.60
C PRO A 69 6.16 9.55 0.07
N TYR A 70 6.50 10.65 -0.60
CA TYR A 70 6.62 10.68 -2.06
C TYR A 70 7.94 10.03 -2.46
N ILE A 71 7.86 9.05 -3.36
CA ILE A 71 9.01 8.28 -3.82
C ILE A 71 9.43 8.76 -5.20
N LEU A 72 10.71 9.11 -5.34
CA LEU A 72 11.34 9.30 -6.64
C LEU A 72 11.70 7.93 -7.22
N ALA A 73 10.85 7.44 -8.10
CA ALA A 73 11.02 6.15 -8.76
C ALA A 73 11.72 6.30 -10.12
N GLU A 74 12.60 5.37 -10.45
CA GLU A 74 13.15 5.23 -11.81
C GLU A 74 12.14 4.52 -12.72
N ARG A 75 11.45 3.51 -12.16
CA ARG A 75 10.48 2.65 -12.85
C ARG A 75 9.61 1.93 -11.83
N GLU A 76 8.60 1.22 -12.33
CA GLU A 76 7.92 0.15 -11.59
C GLU A 76 8.89 -1.02 -11.33
N ALA A 77 8.66 -1.74 -10.23
CA ALA A 77 9.40 -2.96 -9.91
C ALA A 77 9.04 -4.08 -10.88
N THR A 78 9.96 -5.02 -11.11
CA THR A 78 9.61 -6.24 -11.85
C THR A 78 8.97 -7.28 -10.93
N GLU A 79 8.28 -8.23 -11.54
CA GLU A 79 7.66 -9.38 -10.87
C GLU A 79 8.69 -10.17 -10.04
N ASP A 80 9.85 -10.43 -10.64
CA ASP A 80 10.96 -11.14 -9.99
C ASP A 80 11.53 -10.37 -8.79
N GLU A 81 11.60 -9.04 -8.88
CA GLU A 81 12.06 -8.18 -7.78
C GLU A 81 11.07 -8.21 -6.61
N ILE A 82 9.77 -8.15 -6.90
CA ILE A 82 8.71 -8.25 -5.90
C ILE A 82 8.75 -9.63 -5.22
N ALA A 83 8.78 -10.70 -6.00
CA ALA A 83 8.82 -12.07 -5.48
C ALA A 83 10.07 -12.30 -4.59
N ALA A 84 11.25 -11.84 -5.03
CA ALA A 84 12.47 -11.96 -4.25
C ALA A 84 12.39 -11.16 -2.93
N TYR A 85 11.81 -9.95 -2.96
CA TYR A 85 11.61 -9.13 -1.76
C TYR A 85 10.64 -9.79 -0.77
N MET A 86 9.49 -10.27 -1.26
CA MET A 86 8.48 -10.95 -0.44
C MET A 86 9.05 -12.23 0.19
N GLN A 87 9.80 -13.02 -0.58
CA GLN A 87 10.49 -14.20 -0.06
C GLN A 87 11.48 -13.85 1.05
N ALA A 88 12.25 -12.76 0.90
CA ALA A 88 13.19 -12.30 1.93
C ALA A 88 12.48 -11.85 3.23
N LEU A 89 11.22 -11.41 3.13
CA LEU A 89 10.36 -11.11 4.29
C LEU A 89 9.69 -12.34 4.91
N GLY A 90 9.94 -13.54 4.37
CA GLY A 90 9.36 -14.78 4.86
C GLY A 90 7.93 -15.04 4.36
N PHE A 91 7.54 -14.41 3.25
CA PHE A 91 6.30 -14.74 2.55
C PHE A 91 6.53 -15.80 1.47
N GLU A 92 5.54 -16.64 1.28
CA GLU A 92 5.42 -17.60 0.19
C GLU A 92 4.41 -17.08 -0.84
N MET A 93 4.66 -17.35 -2.12
CA MET A 93 3.79 -16.92 -3.22
C MET A 93 2.66 -17.95 -3.41
N ASP A 94 1.41 -17.50 -3.31
CA ASP A 94 0.23 -18.32 -3.63
C ASP A 94 -0.14 -18.19 -5.11
N TYR A 95 -0.18 -16.94 -5.56
CA TYR A 95 -0.45 -16.54 -6.93
C TYR A 95 0.45 -15.36 -7.29
N TYR A 96 0.41 -14.94 -8.55
CA TYR A 96 1.32 -13.95 -9.10
C TYR A 96 1.41 -12.63 -8.29
N ASP A 97 0.28 -12.16 -7.77
CA ASP A 97 0.11 -10.92 -7.00
C ASP A 97 -0.26 -11.17 -5.53
N GLU A 98 -0.27 -12.44 -5.09
CA GLU A 98 -0.73 -12.86 -3.77
C GLU A 98 0.34 -13.65 -3.02
N TYR A 99 0.59 -13.24 -1.78
CA TYR A 99 1.63 -13.81 -0.93
C TYR A 99 1.10 -14.03 0.48
N HIS A 100 1.60 -15.04 1.20
CA HIS A 100 1.23 -15.27 2.59
C HIS A 100 2.41 -15.64 3.47
N ASN A 101 2.25 -15.46 4.78
CA ASN A 101 3.06 -16.13 5.78
C ASN A 101 2.15 -16.82 6.83
N SER A 102 2.66 -17.12 8.03
CA SER A 102 1.84 -17.75 9.07
C SER A 102 0.68 -16.87 9.55
N ASP A 103 0.84 -15.54 9.50
CA ASP A 103 -0.02 -14.59 10.18
C ASP A 103 -0.74 -13.64 9.22
N TYR A 104 -0.23 -13.44 8.00
CA TYR A 104 -0.70 -12.42 7.05
C TYR A 104 -0.82 -12.94 5.63
N GLU A 105 -1.71 -12.30 4.88
CA GLU A 105 -1.83 -12.39 3.43
C GLU A 105 -1.66 -10.98 2.83
N VAL A 106 -0.91 -10.87 1.74
CA VAL A 106 -0.65 -9.66 0.97
C VAL A 106 -1.19 -9.87 -0.44
N PHE A 107 -1.96 -8.92 -0.93
CA PHE A 107 -2.57 -8.92 -2.26
C PHE A 107 -2.14 -7.67 -3.03
N ASP A 108 -2.35 -7.72 -4.34
CA ASP A 108 -2.08 -6.62 -5.27
C ASP A 108 -0.61 -6.18 -5.25
N ALA A 109 0.29 -7.13 -4.97
CA ALA A 109 1.74 -6.96 -5.02
C ALA A 109 2.22 -7.08 -6.47
N VAL A 110 1.81 -6.12 -7.30
CA VAL A 110 2.08 -6.04 -8.75
C VAL A 110 2.97 -4.84 -9.11
N PRO A 111 3.64 -4.84 -10.28
CA PRO A 111 4.54 -3.77 -10.72
C PRO A 111 4.03 -2.33 -10.55
N ASN A 112 2.77 -2.04 -10.90
CA ASN A 112 2.21 -0.70 -10.79
C ASN A 112 1.99 -0.23 -9.33
N ASN A 113 2.02 -1.15 -8.37
CA ASN A 113 1.85 -0.87 -6.94
C ASN A 113 3.17 -0.92 -6.16
N VAL A 114 4.28 -1.23 -6.83
CA VAL A 114 5.60 -1.33 -6.23
C VAL A 114 6.61 -0.54 -7.06
N LEU A 115 7.14 0.53 -6.47
CA LEU A 115 8.08 1.42 -7.14
C LEU A 115 9.52 0.97 -6.92
N TYR A 116 10.34 1.00 -7.97
CA TYR A 116 11.80 0.88 -7.87
C TYR A 116 12.39 2.29 -7.74
N GLY A 117 12.84 2.63 -6.54
CA GLY A 117 13.43 3.94 -6.23
C GLY A 117 14.76 4.17 -6.95
N ILE A 118 15.09 5.44 -7.18
CA ILE A 118 16.41 5.84 -7.72
C ILE A 118 17.58 5.48 -6.78
N ASP A 119 17.27 5.11 -5.54
CA ASP A 119 18.20 4.62 -4.52
C ASP A 119 18.37 3.09 -4.53
N GLY A 120 17.69 2.38 -5.44
CA GLY A 120 17.74 0.93 -5.57
C GLY A 120 16.82 0.16 -4.63
N ASN A 121 15.98 0.85 -3.85
CA ASN A 121 15.03 0.20 -2.94
C ASN A 121 13.66 -0.02 -3.59
N LEU A 122 12.94 -1.06 -3.13
CA LEU A 122 11.54 -1.26 -3.48
C LEU A 122 10.61 -0.58 -2.48
N TYR A 123 9.57 0.05 -3.01
CA TYR A 123 8.58 0.78 -2.23
C TYR A 123 7.18 0.27 -2.59
N PHE A 124 6.60 -0.52 -1.68
CA PHE A 124 5.25 -1.04 -1.81
C PHE A 124 4.29 0.09 -1.43
N ILE A 125 3.61 0.67 -2.42
CA ILE A 125 2.81 1.89 -2.22
C ILE A 125 1.31 1.61 -2.17
N ASP A 126 0.81 0.50 -2.72
CA ASP A 126 -0.64 0.27 -2.83
C ASP A 126 -1.06 -1.20 -2.69
N THR A 127 -0.35 -1.99 -1.88
CA THR A 127 -0.74 -3.38 -1.59
C THR A 127 -1.82 -3.47 -0.51
N GLN A 128 -2.66 -4.50 -0.58
CA GLN A 128 -3.59 -4.83 0.50
C GLN A 128 -2.97 -5.90 1.42
N ILE A 129 -3.11 -5.74 2.73
CA ILE A 129 -2.60 -6.70 3.72
C ILE A 129 -3.66 -6.97 4.76
N ARG A 130 -3.91 -8.26 5.07
CA ARG A 130 -4.84 -8.69 6.13
C ARG A 130 -4.24 -9.79 6.98
N LEU A 131 -4.86 -10.04 8.14
CA LEU A 131 -4.55 -11.22 8.94
C LEU A 131 -5.05 -12.47 8.23
N ARG A 132 -4.27 -13.54 8.30
CA ARG A 132 -4.68 -14.85 7.81
C ARG A 132 -5.65 -15.50 8.80
N SER A 133 -6.75 -16.07 8.29
CA SER A 133 -7.78 -16.77 9.06
C SER A 133 -7.66 -18.29 8.96
#